data_AF-A0A959NT23-F1
#
_entry.id   AF-A0A959NT23-F1
#
_cell.length_a   1.000
_cell.length_b   1.000
_cell.length_c   1.000
_cell.angle_alpha   90.00
_cell.angle_beta   90.00
_cell.angle_gamma   90.00
#
_symmetry.space_group_name_H-M   'P 1'
#
loop_
_entity.id
_entity.type
_entity.pdbx_description
1 polymer ?
#
loop_
_entity_poly.entity_id
_entity_poly.type
_entity_poly.pdbx_seq_one_letter_code
_entity_poly.pdbx_strand_id
1 'polypeptide(L)'
;TVYMRSNDFLWGASAVNIFNNTFIQEYFAHILKMQIGNYYHFSNNFHYYEEQRSTIEKLANITKIQDEGFLYNKSFKTLKEFDTKIIELNELENKIRKGGNIDNVNFQDDFFNDWIKVLYAYNSKRKIKFINPILNKIFN
;
A
#
# COMPACT_ATOMS: atom_id res chain seq x y z
N THR A 1 -7.72 -8.39 14.53
CA THR A 1 -7.91 -9.77 14.03
C THR A 1 -8.90 -9.76 12.89
N VAL A 2 -8.65 -10.52 11.84
CA VAL A 2 -9.58 -10.70 10.71
C VAL A 2 -9.80 -12.19 10.44
N TYR A 3 -11.03 -12.53 10.06
CA TYR A 3 -11.44 -13.88 9.72
C TYR A 3 -11.95 -13.91 8.28
N MET A 4 -11.45 -14.85 7.50
CA MET A 4 -11.81 -15.06 6.11
C MET A 4 -12.30 -16.50 5.92
N ARG A 5 -13.40 -16.68 5.19
CA ARG A 5 -13.90 -18.02 4.87
C ARG A 5 -12.96 -18.75 3.91
N SER A 6 -12.33 -18.01 3.01
CA SER A 6 -11.39 -18.52 2.02
C SER A 6 -10.44 -17.38 1.64
N ASN A 7 -9.17 -17.69 1.39
CA ASN A 7 -8.19 -16.72 0.94
C ASN A 7 -7.16 -17.39 0.02
N ASP A 8 -7.00 -16.84 -1.18
CA ASP A 8 -5.95 -17.25 -2.12
C ASP A 8 -4.60 -16.80 -1.57
N PHE A 9 -3.61 -17.69 -1.51
CA PHE A 9 -2.32 -17.45 -0.86
C PHE A 9 -1.55 -16.32 -1.55
N LEU A 10 -1.39 -16.40 -2.87
CA LEU A 10 -0.43 -15.57 -3.60
C LEU A 10 -0.96 -14.15 -3.88
N TRP A 11 -2.17 -14.04 -4.42
CA TRP A 11 -2.75 -12.76 -4.79
C TRP A 11 -3.71 -12.25 -3.73
N GLY A 12 -4.55 -13.13 -3.20
CA GLY A 12 -5.52 -12.76 -2.16
C GLY A 12 -4.83 -12.27 -0.89
N ALA A 13 -4.05 -13.13 -0.24
CA ALA A 13 -3.46 -12.88 1.06
C ALA A 13 -2.30 -11.90 0.97
N SER A 14 -1.26 -12.20 0.18
CA SER A 14 -0.05 -11.38 0.14
C SER A 14 -0.19 -10.06 -0.61
N ALA A 15 -0.91 -10.01 -1.74
CA ALA A 15 -0.94 -8.79 -2.55
C ALA A 15 -2.05 -7.80 -2.15
N VAL A 16 -3.11 -8.26 -1.47
CA VAL A 16 -4.29 -7.42 -1.20
C VAL A 16 -4.68 -7.45 0.28
N ASN A 17 -5.04 -8.63 0.81
CA ASN A 17 -5.78 -8.73 2.06
C ASN A 17 -4.93 -8.41 3.29
N ILE A 18 -3.71 -8.94 3.41
CA ILE A 18 -2.84 -8.65 4.56
C ILE A 18 -2.44 -7.17 4.52
N PHE A 19 -2.04 -6.65 3.35
CA PHE A 19 -1.72 -5.24 3.16
C PHE A 19 -2.89 -4.33 3.56
N ASN A 20 -4.08 -4.52 2.99
CA ASN A 20 -5.22 -3.65 3.25
C ASN A 20 -5.64 -3.65 4.73
N ASN A 21 -5.68 -4.82 5.37
CA ASN A 21 -6.13 -4.91 6.75
C ASN A 21 -5.09 -4.38 7.75
N THR A 22 -3.80 -4.56 7.46
CA THR A 22 -2.73 -3.97 8.29
C THR A 22 -2.64 -2.45 8.08
N PHE A 23 -2.88 -1.97 6.86
CA PHE A 23 -3.03 -0.55 6.58
C PHE A 23 -4.19 0.06 7.36
N ILE A 24 -5.37 -0.58 7.37
CA ILE A 24 -6.52 -0.15 8.17
C ILE A 24 -6.19 -0.16 9.67
N GLN A 25 -5.48 -1.18 10.15
CA GLN A 25 -5.05 -1.25 11.55
C GLN A 25 -4.12 -0.09 11.92
N GLU A 26 -3.10 0.18 11.10
CA GLU A 26 -2.18 1.30 11.29
C GLU A 26 -2.90 2.65 11.22
N TYR A 27 -3.82 2.79 10.27
CA TYR A 27 -4.66 3.96 10.07
C TYR A 27 -5.47 4.32 11.31
N PHE A 28 -6.21 3.36 11.88
CA PHE A 28 -6.98 3.58 13.09
C PHE A 28 -6.10 3.78 14.32
N ALA A 29 -5.00 3.03 14.45
CA ALA A 29 -4.06 3.21 15.55
C ALA A 29 -3.51 4.65 15.57
N HIS A 30 -3.15 5.19 14.40
CA HIS A 30 -2.68 6.57 14.28
C HIS A 30 -3.72 7.60 14.73
N ILE A 31 -4.96 7.51 14.23
CA ILE A 31 -6.05 8.43 14.58
C ILE A 31 -6.38 8.38 16.08
N LEU A 32 -6.41 7.17 16.65
CA LEU A 32 -6.69 6.95 18.07
C LEU A 32 -5.49 7.25 18.98
N LYS A 33 -4.33 7.62 18.41
CA LYS A 33 -3.06 7.83 19.13
C LYS A 33 -2.63 6.61 19.95
N MET A 34 -2.82 5.43 19.38
CA MET A 34 -2.45 4.14 19.96
C MET A 34 -1.23 3.55 19.25
N GLN A 35 -0.50 2.69 19.96
CA GLN A 35 0.53 1.87 19.33
C GLN A 35 -0.11 0.79 18.44
N ILE A 36 0.60 0.40 17.37
CA ILE A 36 0.17 -0.68 16.48
C ILE A 36 0.40 -2.01 17.20
N GLY A 37 -0.67 -2.73 17.51
CA GLY A 37 -0.62 -4.05 18.13
C GLY A 37 -0.46 -5.19 17.11
N ASN A 38 -0.61 -6.43 17.59
CA ASN A 38 -0.47 -7.62 16.75
C ASN A 38 -1.62 -7.75 15.73
N TYR A 39 -1.27 -8.12 14.50
CA TYR A 39 -2.22 -8.52 13.46
C TYR A 39 -2.37 -10.04 13.45
N TYR A 40 -3.61 -10.53 13.48
CA TYR A 40 -3.93 -11.96 13.37
C TYR A 40 -4.85 -12.17 12.17
N HIS A 41 -4.46 -13.07 11.27
CA HIS A 41 -5.15 -13.40 10.03
C HIS A 41 -5.56 -14.86 10.00
N PHE A 42 -6.87 -15.12 10.02
CA PHE A 42 -7.41 -16.48 9.97
C PHE A 42 -8.12 -16.71 8.64
N SER A 43 -7.80 -17.81 7.95
CA SER A 43 -8.51 -18.26 6.76
C SER A 43 -8.93 -19.72 6.93
N ASN A 44 -10.22 -20.02 6.80
CA ASN A 44 -10.71 -21.40 6.92
C ASN A 44 -10.27 -22.26 5.73
N ASN A 45 -10.16 -21.65 4.54
CA ASN A 45 -9.65 -22.30 3.35
C ASN A 45 -8.50 -21.45 2.77
N PHE A 46 -7.28 -21.85 3.10
CA PHE A 46 -6.08 -21.22 2.58
C PHE A 46 -5.52 -22.06 1.44
N HIS A 47 -5.65 -21.55 0.22
CA HIS A 47 -5.40 -22.30 -1.01
C HIS A 47 -4.57 -21.46 -1.98
N TYR A 48 -3.95 -22.11 -2.96
CA TYR A 48 -3.40 -21.47 -4.14
C TYR A 48 -3.91 -22.21 -5.38
N TYR A 49 -3.86 -21.56 -6.54
CA TYR A 49 -4.25 -22.20 -7.80
C TYR A 49 -3.05 -22.87 -8.47
N GLU A 50 -3.24 -24.02 -9.11
CA GLU A 50 -2.13 -24.84 -9.63
C GLU A 50 -1.26 -24.07 -10.64
N GLU A 51 -1.84 -23.18 -11.43
CA GLU A 51 -1.09 -22.30 -12.34
C GLU A 51 -0.06 -21.39 -11.63
N GLN A 52 -0.24 -21.13 -10.33
CA GLN A 52 0.65 -20.31 -9.51
C GLN A 52 1.79 -21.11 -8.88
N ARG A 53 1.76 -22.45 -8.96
CA ARG A 53 2.70 -23.33 -8.25
C ARG A 53 4.15 -22.98 -8.54
N SER A 54 4.51 -22.79 -9.81
CA SER A 54 5.89 -22.49 -10.21
C SER A 54 6.39 -21.17 -9.59
N THR A 55 5.52 -20.18 -9.43
CA THR A 55 5.84 -18.90 -8.77
C THR A 55 6.03 -19.11 -7.28
N ILE A 56 5.16 -19.88 -6.64
CA ILE A 56 5.24 -20.18 -5.20
C ILE A 56 6.54 -20.95 -4.90
N GLU A 57 6.88 -21.96 -5.68
CA GLU A 57 8.14 -22.70 -5.52
C GLU A 57 9.37 -21.79 -5.68
N LYS A 58 9.35 -20.85 -6.64
CA LYS A 58 10.42 -19.85 -6.77
C LYS A 58 10.52 -18.96 -5.54
N LEU A 59 9.40 -18.46 -5.03
CA LEU A 59 9.36 -17.60 -3.85
C LEU A 59 9.82 -18.35 -2.59
N ALA A 60 9.42 -19.62 -2.43
CA ALA A 60 9.80 -20.46 -1.30
C ALA A 60 11.31 -20.77 -1.25
N ASN A 61 12.00 -20.73 -2.41
CA ASN A 61 13.44 -20.94 -2.50
C ASN A 61 14.27 -19.69 -2.19
N ILE A 62 13.65 -18.54 -1.92
CA ILE A 62 14.37 -17.31 -1.55
C ILE A 62 14.89 -17.46 -0.10
N THR A 63 16.21 -17.54 0.06
CA THR A 63 16.88 -17.76 1.36
C THR A 63 17.33 -16.48 2.05
N LYS A 64 17.50 -15.39 1.29
CA LYS A 64 17.91 -14.09 1.79
C LYS A 64 16.79 -13.10 1.52
N ILE A 65 16.04 -12.79 2.56
CA ILE A 65 15.00 -11.77 2.54
C ILE A 65 15.53 -10.58 3.33
N GLN A 66 15.51 -9.40 2.70
CA GLN A 66 15.78 -8.15 3.39
C GLN A 66 14.45 -7.49 3.70
N ASP A 67 14.12 -7.39 4.98
CA ASP A 67 12.93 -6.68 5.44
C ASP A 67 13.31 -5.22 5.68
N GLU A 68 13.07 -4.37 4.67
CA GLU A 68 13.26 -2.93 4.77
C GLU A 68 11.90 -2.26 5.01
N GLY A 69 11.78 -1.54 6.12
CA GLY A 69 10.63 -0.70 6.41
C GLY A 69 10.91 0.78 6.16
N PHE A 70 9.88 1.52 5.78
CA PHE A 70 9.90 2.99 5.78
C PHE A 70 8.68 3.52 6.53
N LEU A 71 8.92 4.35 7.55
CA LEU A 71 7.85 4.93 8.36
C LEU A 71 7.56 6.35 7.88
N TYR A 72 6.37 6.58 7.35
CA TYR A 72 5.88 7.93 7.07
C TYR A 72 5.42 8.64 8.34
N ASN A 73 5.73 9.93 8.44
CA ASN A 73 5.06 10.83 9.37
C ASN A 73 3.69 11.22 8.80
N LYS A 74 2.62 10.60 9.31
CA LYS A 74 1.24 10.84 8.87
C LYS A 74 0.72 12.13 9.52
N SER A 75 0.15 13.04 8.72
CA SER A 75 -0.26 14.37 9.20
C SER A 75 -1.70 14.41 9.73
N PHE A 76 -2.54 13.44 9.35
CA PHE A 76 -3.97 13.44 9.63
C PHE A 76 -4.27 12.90 11.03
N LYS A 77 -5.17 13.57 11.77
CA LYS A 77 -5.51 13.21 13.16
C LYS A 77 -6.93 12.68 13.31
N THR A 78 -7.77 12.82 12.28
CA THR A 78 -9.18 12.45 12.32
C THR A 78 -9.59 11.76 11.03
N LEU A 79 -10.69 10.99 11.07
CA LEU A 79 -11.31 10.40 9.88
C LEU A 79 -11.63 11.49 8.84
N LYS A 80 -12.18 12.63 9.28
CA LYS A 80 -12.55 13.74 8.40
C LYS A 80 -11.35 14.35 7.66
N GLU A 81 -10.23 14.51 8.34
CA GLU A 81 -8.99 15.01 7.72
C GLU A 81 -8.46 14.02 6.68
N PHE A 82 -8.48 12.72 7.01
CA PHE A 82 -8.08 11.68 6.07
C PHE A 82 -9.00 11.63 4.85
N ASP A 83 -10.32 11.63 5.07
CA ASP A 83 -11.33 11.62 4.00
C ASP A 83 -11.16 12.82 3.07
N THR A 84 -10.86 13.99 3.62
CA THR A 84 -10.58 15.21 2.83
C THR A 84 -9.39 14.99 1.88
N LYS A 85 -8.29 14.42 2.40
CA LYS A 85 -7.10 14.10 1.58
C LYS A 85 -7.39 12.99 0.55
N ILE A 86 -8.23 12.01 0.88
CA ILE A 86 -8.64 10.94 -0.04
C ILE A 86 -9.49 11.48 -1.20
N ILE A 87 -10.40 12.43 -0.93
CA ILE A 87 -11.20 13.09 -1.98
C ILE A 87 -10.26 13.83 -2.94
N GLU A 88 -9.34 14.64 -2.41
CA GLU A 88 -8.34 15.35 -3.22
C GLU A 88 -7.46 14.37 -4.02
N LEU A 89 -7.02 13.28 -3.40
CA LEU A 89 -6.25 12.22 -4.06
C LEU A 89 -7.03 11.59 -5.23
N ASN A 90 -8.31 11.31 -5.05
CA ASN A 90 -9.18 10.72 -6.07
C ASN A 90 -9.40 11.68 -7.26
N GLU A 91 -9.62 12.96 -6.98
CA GLU A 91 -9.74 13.98 -8.03
C GLU A 91 -8.46 14.09 -8.87
N LEU A 92 -7.29 14.07 -8.21
CA LEU A 92 -5.99 14.11 -8.88
C LEU A 92 -5.71 12.82 -9.66
N GLU A 93 -6.00 11.66 -9.09
CA GLU A 93 -5.85 10.36 -9.75
C GLU A 93 -6.66 10.31 -11.05
N ASN A 94 -7.91 10.78 -11.03
CA ASN A 94 -8.75 10.84 -12.23
C ASN A 94 -8.16 11.75 -13.32
N LYS A 95 -7.51 12.86 -12.94
CA LYS A 95 -6.82 13.75 -13.90
C LYS A 95 -5.60 13.05 -14.49
N ILE A 96 -4.80 12.39 -13.66
CA ILE A 96 -3.60 11.64 -14.06
C ILE A 96 -3.97 10.51 -15.03
N ARG A 97 -5.03 9.76 -14.74
CA ARG A 97 -5.51 8.67 -15.59
C ARG A 97 -5.91 9.16 -17.00
N LYS A 98 -6.30 10.42 -17.12
CA LYS A 98 -6.61 11.10 -18.38
C LYS A 98 -5.41 11.80 -19.03
N GLY A 99 -4.20 11.58 -18.52
CA GLY A 99 -2.95 12.16 -19.03
C GLY A 99 -2.55 13.49 -18.39
N GLY A 100 -3.20 13.90 -17.30
CA GLY A 100 -2.84 15.11 -16.54
C GLY A 100 -1.50 15.00 -15.81
N ASN A 101 -0.93 16.15 -15.44
CA ASN A 101 0.32 16.24 -14.68
C ASN A 101 0.08 16.49 -13.18
N ILE A 102 1.11 16.27 -12.36
CA ILE A 102 1.11 16.53 -10.91
C ILE A 102 1.98 17.72 -10.51
N ASP A 103 2.29 18.62 -11.47
CA ASP A 103 3.10 19.80 -11.19
C ASP A 103 2.40 20.65 -10.11
N ASN A 104 3.16 21.03 -9.08
CA ASN A 104 2.69 21.80 -7.91
C ASN A 104 1.71 21.07 -6.96
N VAL A 105 1.49 19.77 -7.12
CA VAL A 105 0.72 18.99 -6.13
C VAL A 105 1.54 18.81 -4.86
N ASN A 106 0.99 19.23 -3.73
CA ASN A 106 1.60 19.01 -2.41
C ASN A 106 0.51 18.93 -1.33
N PHE A 107 0.35 17.74 -0.75
CA PHE A 107 -0.59 17.45 0.33
C PHE A 107 -0.12 17.93 1.71
N GLN A 108 1.09 18.51 1.81
CA GLN A 108 1.78 18.76 3.09
C GLN A 108 1.88 17.51 3.96
N ASP A 109 1.92 16.34 3.31
CA ASP A 109 1.96 15.02 3.93
C ASP A 109 2.74 14.09 2.98
N ASP A 110 3.87 13.59 3.47
CA ASP A 110 4.78 12.77 2.68
C ASP A 110 4.15 11.45 2.23
N PHE A 111 3.26 10.87 3.03
CA PHE A 111 2.54 9.64 2.68
C PHE A 111 1.61 9.87 1.48
N PHE A 112 0.79 10.93 1.51
CA PHE A 112 -0.09 11.25 0.38
C PHE A 112 0.68 11.74 -0.85
N ASN A 113 1.77 12.49 -0.65
CA ASN A 113 2.64 12.93 -1.73
C ASN A 113 3.28 11.75 -2.48
N ASP A 114 3.80 10.75 -1.77
CA ASP A 114 4.34 9.56 -2.43
C ASP A 114 3.23 8.67 -3.01
N TRP A 115 2.05 8.61 -2.39
CA TRP A 115 0.90 7.88 -2.94
C TRP A 115 0.49 8.41 -4.32
N ILE A 116 0.31 9.73 -4.47
CA ILE A 116 -0.07 10.29 -5.78
C ILE A 116 1.05 10.14 -6.82
N LYS A 117 2.32 10.22 -6.41
CA LYS A 117 3.46 9.98 -7.30
C LYS A 117 3.50 8.54 -7.80
N VAL A 118 3.14 7.55 -6.97
CA VAL A 118 3.06 6.14 -7.41
C VAL A 118 2.02 6.00 -8.53
N LEU A 119 0.84 6.60 -8.34
CA LEU A 119 -0.23 6.58 -9.33
C LEU A 119 0.18 7.30 -10.63
N TYR A 120 0.87 8.44 -10.52
CA TYR A 120 1.40 9.14 -11.68
C TYR A 120 2.50 8.36 -12.39
N ALA A 121 3.49 7.81 -11.68
CA ALA A 121 4.57 7.03 -12.27
C ALA A 121 4.00 5.81 -13.01
N TYR A 122 2.99 5.16 -12.43
CA TYR A 122 2.30 4.04 -13.06
C TYR A 122 1.59 4.44 -14.37
N ASN A 123 0.86 5.55 -14.40
CA ASN A 123 0.09 5.98 -15.58
C ASN A 123 0.96 6.64 -16.66
N SER A 124 1.87 7.54 -16.27
CA SER A 124 2.70 8.33 -17.19
C SER A 124 3.97 7.61 -17.66
N LYS A 125 4.38 6.55 -16.96
CA LYS A 125 5.66 5.82 -17.15
C LYS A 125 6.90 6.72 -17.01
N ARG A 126 6.76 7.87 -16.35
CA ARG A 126 7.88 8.80 -16.09
C ARG A 126 8.58 8.44 -14.77
N LYS A 127 9.89 8.69 -14.74
CA LYS A 127 10.69 8.54 -13.51
C LYS A 127 10.39 9.69 -12.56
N ILE A 128 10.11 9.35 -11.30
CA ILE A 128 9.88 10.30 -10.20
C ILE A 128 10.73 9.90 -9.01
N LYS A 129 11.14 10.90 -8.24
CA LYS A 129 11.77 10.72 -6.93
C LYS A 129 10.72 10.67 -5.82
N PHE A 130 10.79 9.61 -5.04
CA PHE A 130 10.00 9.38 -3.83
C PHE A 130 10.80 9.79 -2.59
N ILE A 131 10.13 10.14 -1.50
CA ILE A 131 10.83 10.24 -0.21
C ILE A 131 11.11 8.85 0.35
N ASN A 132 10.21 7.88 0.09
CA ASN A 132 10.43 6.50 0.44
C ASN A 132 11.54 5.88 -0.44
N PRO A 133 12.68 5.47 0.15
CA PRO A 133 13.81 4.92 -0.60
C PRO A 133 13.47 3.59 -1.27
N ILE A 134 12.54 2.80 -0.71
CA ILE A 134 12.11 1.53 -1.27
C ILE A 134 11.35 1.76 -2.59
N LEU A 135 10.48 2.78 -2.64
CA LEU A 135 9.79 3.16 -3.88
C LEU A 135 10.77 3.60 -4.97
N ASN A 136 11.82 4.34 -4.61
CA ASN A 136 12.87 4.69 -5.57
C ASN A 136 13.56 3.44 -6.14
N LYS A 137 13.83 2.41 -5.33
CA LYS A 137 14.41 1.14 -5.82
C LYS A 137 13.46 0.41 -6.80
N ILE A 138 12.15 0.47 -6.56
CA ILE A 138 11.14 -0.22 -7.38
C ILE A 138 10.88 0.49 -8.71
N PHE A 139 10.85 1.83 -8.70
CA PHE A 139 10.52 2.65 -9.87
C PHE A 139 11.74 3.18 -10.65
N ASN A 140 12.97 2.82 -10.24
CA ASN A 140 14.22 3.21 -10.90
C ASN A 140 14.46 2.51 -12.24
#